data_AF-A0A497RD39-F1
#
_entry.id   AF-A0A497RD39-F1
#
_cell.length_a   1.000
_cell.length_b   1.000
_cell.length_c   1.000
_cell.angle_alpha   90.00
_cell.angle_beta   90.00
_cell.angle_gamma   90.00
#
_symmetry.space_group_name_H-M   'P 1'
#
loop_
_entity.id
_entity.type
_entity.pdbx_description
1 polymer ?
#
loop_
_entity_poly.entity_id
_entity_poly.type
_entity_poly.pdbx_seq_one_letter_code
_entity_poly.pdbx_strand_id
1 'polypeptide(L)'
;MTGSLEKKKIVLILFGIIDSIYLLLENSMQTEFCPLEGCNNNFIVMDINIPALLGLIWFSAYPFLKGKLLSLWQVFALIGVLLLVIYAIITSYYCPFCFFAYLAGISVILIDRKFQK
;
A
#
# COMPACT_ATOMS: atom_id res chain seq x y z
N MET A 1 22.27 -14.83 -8.76
CA MET A 1 20.84 -14.60 -9.09
C MET A 1 20.10 -13.69 -8.09
N THR A 2 20.80 -13.00 -7.17
CA THR A 2 20.19 -12.18 -6.10
C THR A 2 19.83 -10.76 -6.56
N GLY A 3 20.58 -10.17 -7.51
CA GLY A 3 20.39 -8.79 -7.95
C GLY A 3 19.09 -8.49 -8.72
N SER A 4 18.43 -9.49 -9.31
CA SER A 4 17.17 -9.27 -10.06
C SER A 4 15.96 -9.13 -9.12
N LEU A 5 15.90 -9.91 -8.04
CA LEU A 5 14.80 -9.84 -7.06
C LEU A 5 14.87 -8.58 -6.20
N GLU A 6 16.06 -8.17 -5.78
CA GLU A 6 16.24 -6.90 -5.06
C GLU A 6 15.78 -5.70 -5.90
N LYS A 7 16.07 -5.70 -7.20
CA LYS A 7 15.55 -4.68 -8.13
C LYS A 7 14.01 -4.71 -8.20
N LYS A 8 13.39 -5.89 -8.31
CA LYS A 8 11.93 -6.03 -8.31
C LYS A 8 11.30 -5.49 -7.01
N LYS A 9 11.90 -5.79 -5.87
CA LYS A 9 11.46 -5.27 -4.56
C LYS A 9 11.49 -3.75 -4.53
N ILE A 10 12.61 -3.15 -4.97
CA ILE A 10 12.75 -1.68 -5.02
C ILE A 10 11.69 -1.07 -5.94
N VAL A 11 11.47 -1.63 -7.13
CA VAL A 11 10.45 -1.14 -8.06
C VAL A 11 9.05 -1.20 -7.45
N LEU A 12 8.70 -2.29 -6.77
CA LEU A 12 7.40 -2.43 -6.09
C LEU A 12 7.23 -1.42 -4.94
N ILE A 13 8.29 -1.16 -4.17
CA ILE A 13 8.27 -0.16 -3.10
C ILE A 13 8.08 1.24 -3.69
N LEU A 14 8.84 1.60 -4.73
CA LEU A 14 8.70 2.89 -5.41
C LEU A 14 7.31 3.07 -6.00
N PHE A 15 6.77 2.01 -6.62
CA PHE A 15 5.39 2.01 -7.12
C PHE A 15 4.39 2.30 -6.01
N GLY A 16 4.49 1.61 -4.87
CA GLY A 16 3.62 1.85 -3.71
C GLY A 16 3.74 3.25 -3.11
N ILE A 17 4.96 3.83 -3.09
CA ILE A 17 5.18 5.21 -2.65
C ILE A 17 4.51 6.19 -3.61
N ILE A 18 4.72 6.05 -4.92
CA ILE A 18 4.15 6.94 -5.93
C ILE A 18 2.62 6.88 -5.90
N ASP A 19 2.05 5.67 -5.83
CA ASP A 19 0.61 5.45 -5.73
C ASP A 19 0.01 6.09 -4.47
N SER A 20 0.67 5.92 -3.32
CA SER A 20 0.23 6.51 -2.06
C SER A 20 0.31 8.04 -2.06
N ILE A 21 1.40 8.61 -2.59
CA ILE A 21 1.56 10.07 -2.74
C ILE A 21 0.48 10.61 -3.68
N TYR A 22 0.24 9.92 -4.79
CA TYR A 22 -0.78 10.30 -5.76
C TYR A 22 -2.16 10.39 -5.11
N LEU A 23 -2.60 9.35 -4.39
CA LEU A 23 -3.88 9.34 -3.68
C LEU A 23 -3.98 10.41 -2.58
N LEU A 24 -2.87 10.79 -1.96
CA LEU A 24 -2.83 11.90 -1.00
C LEU A 24 -2.96 13.26 -1.68
N LEU A 25 -2.41 13.42 -2.88
CA LEU A 25 -2.49 14.66 -3.66
C LEU A 25 -3.82 14.80 -4.41
N GLU A 26 -4.43 13.70 -4.85
CA GLU A 26 -5.72 13.71 -5.53
C GLU A 26 -6.78 14.39 -4.66
N ASN A 27 -6.76 14.09 -3.36
CA ASN A 27 -7.70 14.69 -2.41
C ASN A 27 -7.47 16.20 -2.20
N SER A 28 -6.23 16.68 -2.33
CA SER A 28 -5.92 18.12 -2.17
C SER A 28 -6.13 18.92 -3.45
N MET A 29 -6.05 18.27 -4.62
CA MET A 29 -6.18 18.93 -5.93
C MET A 29 -7.56 18.77 -6.59
N GLN A 30 -8.51 18.05 -5.97
CA GLN A 30 -9.85 17.80 -6.52
C GLN A 30 -9.83 17.26 -7.96
N THR A 31 -8.79 16.52 -8.32
CA THR A 31 -8.67 15.94 -9.67
C THR A 31 -9.42 14.62 -9.70
N GLU A 32 -10.56 14.56 -10.39
CA GLU A 32 -11.35 13.33 -10.55
C GLU A 32 -10.69 12.33 -11.52
N PHE A 33 -9.53 11.76 -11.16
CA PHE A 33 -8.86 10.80 -12.04
C PHE A 33 -9.10 9.35 -11.64
N CYS A 34 -9.70 9.09 -10.47
CA CYS A 34 -10.20 7.76 -10.19
C CYS A 34 -11.46 7.49 -11.03
N PRO A 35 -11.38 6.58 -12.04
CA PRO A 35 -12.44 6.41 -13.05
C PRO A 35 -13.70 5.72 -12.50
N LEU A 36 -13.69 5.39 -11.21
CA LEU A 36 -14.76 4.72 -10.50
C LEU A 36 -15.05 5.56 -9.24
N GLU A 37 -16.33 5.87 -9.02
CA GLU A 37 -16.82 6.65 -7.86
C GLU A 37 -16.39 6.06 -6.50
N GLY A 38 -15.86 4.84 -6.49
CA GLY A 38 -15.33 4.12 -5.34
C GLY A 38 -13.95 4.58 -4.85
N CYS A 39 -13.35 5.66 -5.34
CA CYS A 39 -12.23 6.31 -4.63
C CYS A 39 -12.68 7.41 -3.66
N ASN A 40 -13.96 7.79 -3.68
CA ASN A 40 -14.42 9.00 -2.99
C ASN A 40 -14.74 8.76 -1.49
N ASN A 41 -14.14 9.61 -0.65
CA ASN A 41 -14.63 10.12 0.66
C ASN A 41 -14.78 9.23 1.90
N ASN A 42 -14.75 7.89 1.81
CA ASN A 42 -15.08 7.09 3.00
C ASN A 42 -13.98 6.98 4.08
N PHE A 43 -12.72 7.32 3.75
CA PHE A 43 -11.58 7.28 4.70
C PHE A 43 -10.78 8.58 4.76
N ILE A 44 -11.43 9.69 4.40
CA ILE A 44 -10.82 11.00 4.46
C ILE A 44 -11.10 11.59 5.84
N VAL A 45 -10.04 11.81 6.62
CA VAL A 45 -10.11 12.48 7.93
C VAL A 45 -9.28 13.75 7.82
N MET A 46 -9.90 14.91 8.05
CA MET A 46 -9.26 16.22 7.88
C MET A 46 -8.61 16.39 6.49
N ASP A 47 -9.33 16.03 5.42
CA ASP A 47 -8.84 16.07 4.03
C ASP A 47 -7.60 15.21 3.76
N ILE A 48 -7.35 14.18 4.59
CA ILE A 48 -6.26 13.22 4.39
C ILE A 48 -6.84 11.82 4.19
N ASN A 49 -6.49 11.19 3.06
CA ASN A 49 -6.77 9.79 2.80
C ASN A 49 -5.91 8.90 3.73
N ILE A 50 -6.51 8.40 4.81
CA ILE A 50 -5.80 7.65 5.86
C ILE A 50 -5.15 6.36 5.32
N PRO A 51 -5.83 5.50 4.52
CA PRO A 51 -5.21 4.35 3.89
C PRO A 51 -3.98 4.70 3.06
N ALA A 52 -4.03 5.77 2.27
CA ALA A 52 -2.89 6.22 1.46
C ALA A 52 -1.73 6.70 2.35
N LEU A 53 -2.01 7.42 3.44
CA LEU A 53 -0.98 7.83 4.41
C LEU A 53 -0.31 6.63 5.07
N LEU A 54 -1.08 5.64 5.52
CA LEU A 54 -0.55 4.42 6.12
C LEU A 54 0.27 3.61 5.11
N GLY A 55 -0.20 3.52 3.86
CA GLY A 55 0.54 2.92 2.76
C GLY A 55 1.90 3.60 2.53
N LEU A 56 1.90 4.93 2.46
CA LEU A 56 3.12 5.73 2.29
C LEU A 56 4.12 5.48 3.42
N ILE A 57 3.67 5.53 4.68
CA ILE A 57 4.50 5.23 5.85
C ILE A 57 5.05 3.81 5.75
N TRP A 58 4.20 2.84 5.38
CA TRP A 58 4.60 1.45 5.29
C TRP A 58 5.69 1.21 4.25
N PHE A 59 5.48 1.67 3.01
CA PHE A 59 6.44 1.52 1.92
C PHE A 59 7.73 2.31 2.17
N SER A 60 7.64 3.51 2.73
CA SER A 60 8.82 4.35 3.01
C SER A 60 9.67 3.81 4.15
N ALA A 61 9.06 3.25 5.20
CA ALA A 61 9.78 2.65 6.31
C ALA A 61 10.40 1.29 5.93
N TYR A 62 9.79 0.55 5.00
CA TYR A 62 10.16 -0.83 4.67
C TYR A 62 11.67 -1.07 4.44
N PRO A 63 12.39 -0.25 3.64
CA PRO A 63 13.83 -0.47 3.35
C PRO A 63 14.74 -0.36 4.57
N PHE A 64 14.29 0.33 5.63
CA PHE A 64 15.08 0.61 6.83
C PHE A 64 14.89 -0.45 7.92
N LEU A 65 13.87 -1.30 7.80
CA LEU A 65 13.52 -2.31 8.80
C LEU A 65 14.23 -3.64 8.53
N LYS A 66 14.65 -4.32 9.60
CA LYS A 66 15.35 -5.62 9.53
C LYS A 66 14.92 -6.56 10.67
N GLY A 67 15.16 -7.86 10.48
CA GLY A 67 14.96 -8.88 11.51
C GLY A 67 13.52 -8.95 12.04
N LYS A 68 13.36 -9.00 13.37
CA LYS A 68 12.05 -9.11 14.03
C LYS A 68 11.13 -7.91 13.74
N LEU A 69 11.70 -6.70 13.66
CA LEU A 69 10.92 -5.49 13.37
C LEU A 69 10.29 -5.56 11.97
N LEU A 70 11.07 -5.99 10.98
CA LEU A 70 10.57 -6.20 9.62
C LEU A 70 9.45 -7.25 9.60
N SER A 71 9.63 -8.38 10.29
CA SER A 71 8.58 -9.40 10.37
C SER A 71 7.28 -8.87 10.99
N LEU A 72 7.35 -8.06 12.05
CA LEU A 72 6.16 -7.42 12.64
C LEU A 72 5.54 -6.42 11.67
N TRP A 73 6.36 -5.62 10.99
CA TRP A 73 5.92 -4.65 9.98
C TRP A 73 5.16 -5.32 8.82
N GLN A 74 5.62 -6.48 8.37
CA GLN A 74 4.94 -7.29 7.36
C GLN A 74 3.57 -7.80 7.87
N VAL A 75 3.50 -8.24 9.13
CA VAL A 75 2.24 -8.70 9.74
C VAL A 75 1.24 -7.54 9.86
N PHE A 76 1.67 -6.36 10.28
CA PHE A 76 0.81 -5.17 10.32
C PHE A 76 0.26 -4.81 8.93
N ALA A 77 1.08 -4.91 7.88
CA ALA A 77 0.59 -4.73 6.51
C ALA A 77 -0.50 -5.74 6.15
N LEU A 78 -0.30 -7.02 6.45
CA LEU A 78 -1.29 -8.07 6.12
C LEU A 78 -2.61 -7.84 6.87
N ILE A 79 -2.56 -7.45 8.14
CA ILE A 79 -3.74 -7.08 8.92
C ILE A 79 -4.44 -5.86 8.29
N GLY A 80 -3.68 -4.83 7.94
CA GLY A 80 -4.21 -3.63 7.28
C GLY A 80 -4.91 -3.95 5.95
N VAL A 81 -4.28 -4.75 5.09
CA VAL A 81 -4.89 -5.20 3.83
C VAL A 81 -6.17 -6.00 4.09
N LEU A 82 -6.16 -6.93 5.05
CA LEU A 82 -7.33 -7.73 5.38
C LEU A 82 -8.50 -6.87 5.84
N LEU A 83 -8.25 -5.90 6.72
CA LEU A 83 -9.27 -4.97 7.20
C LEU A 83 -9.84 -4.12 6.06
N LEU A 84 -8.98 -3.62 5.16
CA LEU A 84 -9.41 -2.82 4.02
C LEU A 84 -10.22 -3.64 3.00
N VAL A 85 -9.84 -4.90 2.76
CA VAL A 85 -10.61 -5.82 1.90
C VAL A 85 -11.98 -6.13 2.51
N ILE A 86 -12.04 -6.44 3.81
CA ILE A 86 -13.31 -6.68 4.51
C ILE A 86 -14.20 -5.44 4.43
N TYR A 87 -13.63 -4.26 4.68
CA TYR A 87 -14.36 -3.01 4.57
C TYR A 87 -14.88 -2.77 3.15
N ALA A 88 -14.05 -2.99 2.13
CA ALA A 88 -14.41 -2.85 0.72
C ALA A 88 -15.62 -3.74 0.36
N ILE A 89 -15.64 -4.98 0.85
CA ILE A 89 -16.76 -5.91 0.64
C ILE A 89 -18.03 -5.42 1.36
N ILE A 90 -17.92 -5.02 2.63
CA ILE A 90 -19.09 -4.59 3.43
C ILE A 90 -19.74 -3.33 2.85
N THR A 91 -18.91 -2.37 2.43
CA THR A 91 -19.38 -1.06 1.94
C THR A 91 -19.58 -1.03 0.43
N SER A 92 -19.36 -2.15 -0.27
CA SER A 92 -19.32 -2.23 -1.74
C SER A 92 -18.40 -1.16 -2.36
N TYR A 93 -17.35 -0.77 -1.62
CA TYR A 93 -16.36 0.21 -2.00
C TYR A 93 -15.28 -0.45 -2.86
N TYR A 94 -14.92 0.19 -3.98
CA TYR A 94 -13.91 -0.34 -4.89
C TYR A 94 -12.94 0.75 -5.36
N CYS A 95 -11.72 0.71 -4.84
CA CYS A 95 -10.61 1.59 -5.21
C CYS A 95 -9.50 0.77 -5.90
N PRO A 96 -9.39 0.82 -7.25
CA PRO A 96 -8.39 0.04 -7.99
C PRO A 96 -6.95 0.30 -7.52
N PHE A 97 -6.60 1.58 -7.32
CA PHE A 97 -5.27 2.01 -6.86
C PHE A 97 -4.91 1.39 -5.51
N CYS A 98 -5.84 1.44 -4.55
CA CYS A 98 -5.71 0.82 -3.25
C CYS A 98 -5.44 -0.70 -3.36
N PHE A 99 -6.17 -1.41 -4.23
CA PHE A 99 -5.91 -2.84 -4.47
C PHE A 99 -4.53 -3.09 -5.12
N PHE A 100 -4.08 -2.23 -6.02
CA PHE A 100 -2.73 -2.33 -6.57
C PHE A 100 -1.66 -2.10 -5.50
N ALA A 101 -1.84 -1.15 -4.60
CA ALA A 101 -0.96 -0.96 -3.44
C ALA A 101 -0.93 -2.21 -2.54
N TYR A 102 -2.08 -2.85 -2.29
CA TYR A 102 -2.14 -4.08 -1.51
C TYR A 102 -1.36 -5.22 -2.19
N LEU A 103 -1.56 -5.41 -3.49
CA LEU A 103 -0.84 -6.41 -4.27
C LEU A 103 0.67 -6.14 -4.30
N ALA A 104 1.08 -4.88 -4.44
CA ALA A 104 2.48 -4.49 -4.39
C ALA A 104 3.09 -4.80 -3.01
N GLY A 105 2.42 -4.43 -1.93
CA GLY A 105 2.85 -4.71 -0.55
C GLY A 105 2.98 -6.21 -0.29
N ILE A 106 1.96 -7.01 -0.63
CA ILE A 106 2.01 -8.48 -0.50
C ILE A 106 3.16 -9.06 -1.33
N SER A 107 3.36 -8.59 -2.56
CA SER A 107 4.44 -9.05 -3.44
C SER A 107 5.82 -8.78 -2.84
N VAL A 108 6.02 -7.61 -2.23
CA VAL A 108 7.25 -7.26 -1.50
C VAL A 108 7.49 -8.24 -0.34
N ILE A 109 6.46 -8.54 0.45
CA ILE A 109 6.55 -9.51 1.57
C ILE A 109 6.92 -10.91 1.06
N LEU A 110 6.30 -11.36 -0.04
CA LEU A 110 6.56 -12.68 -0.61
C LEU A 110 7.99 -12.81 -1.15
N ILE A 111 8.51 -11.77 -1.80
CA ILE A 111 9.89 -11.72 -2.28
C ILE A 111 10.85 -11.84 -1.08
N ASP A 112 10.58 -11.10 -0.02
CA ASP A 112 11.44 -11.03 1.15
C ASP A 112 11.43 -12.35 1.95
N ARG A 113 10.26 -12.96 2.15
CA ARG A 113 10.15 -14.25 2.84
C ARG A 113 10.70 -15.44 2.05
N LYS A 114 10.67 -15.40 0.72
CA LYS A 114 11.36 -16.40 -0.10
C LYS A 114 12.89 -16.37 0.08
N PHE A 115 13.43 -15.29 0.64
CA PHE A 115 14.86 -15.10 0.86
C PHE A 115 15.34 -15.44 2.28
N GLN A 116 14.41 -15.58 3.24
CA GLN A 116 14.72 -15.96 4.62
C GLN A 116 14.70 -17.48 4.87
N LYS A 117 14.35 -18.27 3.84
CA LYS A 117 14.51 -19.73 3.82
C LYS A 117 15.74 -20.09 3.01
#